data_AF-Q4C182-F1
#
_entry.id   AF-Q4C182-F1
#
_cell.length_a   1.000
_cell.length_b   1.000
_cell.length_c   1.000
_cell.angle_alpha   90.00
_cell.angle_beta   90.00
_cell.angle_gamma   90.00
#
_symmetry.space_group_name_H-M   'P 1'
#
loop_
_entity.id
_entity.type
_entity.pdbx_description
1 polymer ?
#
loop_
_entity_poly.entity_id
_entity_poly.type
_entity_poly.pdbx_seq_one_letter_code
_entity_poly.pdbx_strand_id
1 'polypeptide(L)'
;MRNFYTGQIEQQLSNFNEMSKSDQEKSDNPKKDYDEGYTLKYTNPTIRGMSGTAVFNEQGEVVAIHGKPGEYRDNQYDYENCPTLDESYSHNWGIPIDIYLQSQLSNTIP
;
A
#
# COMPACT_ATOMS: atom_id res chain seq x y z
N MET A 1 17.26 -8.56 -15.77
CA MET A 1 16.71 -8.44 -14.41
C MET A 1 15.33 -7.81 -14.52
N ARG A 2 14.35 -8.29 -13.73
CA ARG A 2 13.02 -7.68 -13.69
C ARG A 2 13.09 -6.50 -12.73
N ASN A 3 12.90 -5.28 -13.21
CA ASN A 3 12.85 -4.10 -12.34
C ASN A 3 11.48 -4.10 -11.66
N PHE A 4 11.44 -4.25 -10.34
CA PHE A 4 10.22 -4.03 -9.57
C PHE A 4 9.99 -2.53 -9.43
N TYR A 5 8.72 -2.12 -9.37
CA TYR A 5 8.39 -0.76 -8.92
C TYR A 5 8.69 -0.70 -7.42
N THR A 6 9.81 -0.09 -7.07
CA THR A 6 10.23 0.17 -5.69
C THR A 6 9.77 1.54 -5.25
N GLY A 7 9.59 1.73 -3.95
CA GLY A 7 9.26 3.02 -3.36
C GLY A 7 9.73 3.10 -1.92
N GLN A 8 9.46 4.24 -1.29
CA GLN A 8 9.82 4.51 0.09
C GLN A 8 8.66 4.13 1.00
N ILE A 9 9.02 3.60 2.17
CA ILE A 9 8.10 3.46 3.29
C ILE A 9 8.09 4.78 4.05
N GLU A 10 6.96 5.46 4.04
CA GLU A 10 6.84 6.78 4.67
C GLU A 10 6.46 6.66 6.14
N GLN A 11 5.56 5.74 6.46
CA GLN A 11 5.01 5.61 7.80
C GLN A 11 4.43 4.20 8.01
N GLN A 12 4.65 3.64 9.20
CA GLN A 12 3.87 2.50 9.71
C GLN A 12 3.19 2.95 11.00
N LEU A 13 1.86 2.91 11.02
CA LEU A 13 1.05 3.31 12.16
C LEU A 13 1.08 2.23 13.23
N SER A 14 1.52 2.60 14.43
CA SER A 14 1.37 1.79 15.65
C SER A 14 0.09 2.15 16.41
N ASN A 15 -0.46 3.34 16.16
CA ASN A 15 -1.71 3.81 16.73
C ASN A 15 -2.53 4.58 15.69
N PHE A 16 -3.85 4.45 15.69
CA PHE A 16 -4.73 5.19 14.79
C PHE A 16 -4.53 6.72 14.87
N ASN A 17 -4.23 7.25 16.06
CA ASN A 17 -4.02 8.69 16.26
C ASN A 17 -2.75 9.23 15.58
N GLU A 18 -1.86 8.37 15.09
CA GLU A 18 -0.69 8.75 14.30
C GLU A 18 -1.04 9.05 12.84
N MET A 19 -2.24 8.67 12.38
CA MET A 19 -2.69 8.94 11.02
C MET A 19 -2.95 10.44 10.84
N SER A 20 -2.34 11.04 9.82
CA SER A 20 -2.49 12.47 9.54
C SER A 20 -3.95 12.84 9.21
N LYS A 21 -4.37 14.06 9.54
CA LYS A 21 -5.72 14.55 9.19
C LYS A 21 -5.99 14.46 7.68
N SER A 22 -4.99 14.79 6.85
CA SER A 22 -5.10 14.70 5.39
C SER A 22 -5.32 13.28 4.88
N ASP A 23 -4.72 12.27 5.53
CA ASP A 23 -4.96 10.88 5.14
C ASP A 23 -6.32 10.39 5.63
N GLN A 24 -6.76 10.85 6.81
CA GLN A 24 -8.10 10.56 7.33
C GLN A 24 -9.20 11.11 6.40
N GLU A 25 -9.05 12.33 5.88
CA GLU A 25 -10.01 12.98 4.99
C GLU A 25 -10.12 12.31 3.60
N LYS A 26 -9.10 11.56 3.18
CA LYS A 26 -9.08 10.83 1.90
C LYS A 26 -9.70 9.44 1.97
N SER A 27 -10.01 8.94 3.17
CA SER A 27 -10.67 7.66 3.38
C SER A 27 -12.12 7.88 3.77
N ASP A 28 -13.04 7.11 3.17
CA ASP A 28 -14.45 7.11 3.58
C ASP A 28 -14.64 6.65 5.04
N ASN A 29 -13.75 5.77 5.53
CA ASN A 29 -13.78 5.27 6.90
C ASN A 29 -12.36 4.93 7.39
N PRO A 30 -11.56 5.94 7.78
CA PRO A 30 -10.15 5.74 8.12
C PRO A 30 -9.97 4.83 9.33
N LYS A 31 -10.92 4.85 10.27
CA LYS A 31 -10.87 3.99 11.46
C LYS A 31 -11.04 2.52 11.09
N LYS A 32 -12.01 2.21 10.23
CA LYS A 32 -12.19 0.85 9.70
C LYS A 32 -10.96 0.40 8.92
N ASP A 33 -10.39 1.27 8.09
CA ASP A 33 -9.21 0.93 7.29
C ASP A 33 -8.00 0.57 8.17
N TYR A 34 -7.78 1.35 9.23
CA TYR A 34 -6.77 1.02 10.23
C TYR A 34 -7.06 -0.31 10.93
N ASP A 35 -8.31 -0.53 11.35
CA ASP A 35 -8.72 -1.76 12.06
C ASP A 35 -8.63 -3.01 11.15
N GLU A 36 -8.73 -2.84 9.83
CA GLU A 36 -8.49 -3.88 8.80
C GLU A 36 -6.99 -4.08 8.48
N GLY A 37 -6.10 -3.30 9.09
CA GLY A 37 -4.65 -3.48 9.01
C GLY A 37 -3.94 -2.65 7.93
N TYR A 38 -4.62 -1.70 7.28
CA TYR A 38 -3.98 -0.78 6.32
C TYR A 38 -3.16 0.28 7.05
N THR A 39 -2.05 -0.13 7.66
CA THR A 39 -1.26 0.70 8.58
C THR A 39 0.07 1.15 8.02
N LEU A 40 0.49 0.69 6.84
CA LEU A 40 1.76 1.11 6.22
C LEU A 40 1.53 1.92 4.95
N LYS A 41 2.08 3.14 4.96
CA LYS A 41 2.03 4.14 3.90
C LYS A 41 3.32 4.10 3.07
N TYR A 42 3.20 4.14 1.75
CA TYR A 42 4.33 4.04 0.83
C TYR A 42 4.10 4.79 -0.49
N THR A 43 5.19 4.97 -1.23
CA THR A 43 5.24 5.78 -2.46
C THR A 43 5.19 4.98 -3.77
N ASN A 44 5.18 3.63 -3.73
CA ASN A 44 5.05 2.82 -4.94
C ASN A 44 3.72 3.15 -5.64
N PRO A 45 3.72 3.50 -6.93
CA PRO A 45 2.50 3.85 -7.64
C PRO A 45 1.63 2.61 -7.85
N THR A 46 0.31 2.79 -7.71
CA THR A 46 -0.66 1.70 -7.90
C THR A 46 -1.85 2.13 -8.73
N ILE A 47 -2.43 1.17 -9.45
CA ILE A 47 -3.67 1.34 -10.20
C ILE A 47 -4.69 0.31 -9.76
N ARG A 48 -5.96 0.54 -10.14
CA ARG A 48 -7.03 -0.41 -9.89
C ARG A 48 -6.65 -1.79 -10.45
N GLY A 49 -6.94 -2.83 -9.67
CA GLY A 49 -6.58 -4.21 -9.99
C GLY A 49 -5.27 -4.70 -9.37
N MET A 50 -4.48 -3.82 -8.73
CA MET A 50 -3.25 -4.21 -8.02
C MET A 50 -3.48 -4.66 -6.56
N SER A 51 -4.73 -4.65 -6.05
CA SER A 51 -5.03 -5.13 -4.69
C SER A 51 -4.48 -6.55 -4.47
N GLY A 52 -3.74 -6.74 -3.39
CA GLY A 52 -3.09 -8.01 -3.04
C GLY A 52 -1.66 -8.18 -3.56
N THR A 53 -1.13 -7.25 -4.38
CA THR A 53 0.26 -7.36 -4.86
C THR A 53 1.27 -6.99 -3.79
N ALA A 54 2.48 -7.54 -3.88
CA ALA A 54 3.60 -7.17 -3.01
C ALA A 54 4.03 -5.71 -3.21
N VAL A 55 4.33 -5.04 -2.10
CA VAL A 55 4.98 -3.73 -2.05
C VAL A 55 6.47 -3.93 -1.80
N PHE A 56 7.31 -3.34 -2.64
CA PHE A 56 8.77 -3.45 -2.56
C PHE A 56 9.40 -2.15 -2.07
N ASN A 57 10.31 -2.24 -1.09
CA ASN A 57 11.15 -1.11 -0.72
C ASN A 57 12.25 -0.84 -1.77
N GLU A 58 13.07 0.19 -1.56
CA GLU A 58 14.19 0.56 -2.44
C GLU A 58 15.26 -0.54 -2.59
N GLN A 59 15.31 -1.49 -1.65
CA GLN A 59 16.22 -2.64 -1.67
C GLN A 59 15.63 -3.85 -2.41
N GLY A 60 14.37 -3.78 -2.85
CA GLY A 60 13.67 -4.88 -3.52
C GLY A 60 13.10 -5.93 -2.56
N GLU A 61 12.97 -5.61 -1.28
CA GLU A 61 12.39 -6.49 -0.26
C GLU A 61 10.87 -6.28 -0.17
N VAL A 62 10.12 -7.36 0.06
CA VAL A 62 8.67 -7.29 0.28
C VAL A 62 8.41 -6.77 1.68
N VAL A 63 7.68 -5.65 1.79
CA VAL A 63 7.44 -4.95 3.06
C VAL A 63 5.96 -4.83 3.42
N ALA A 64 5.06 -4.93 2.44
CA ALA A 64 3.63 -4.92 2.64
C ALA A 64 2.88 -5.62 1.50
N ILE A 65 1.59 -5.84 1.70
CA ILE A 65 0.63 -6.21 0.67
C ILE A 65 -0.20 -4.97 0.34
N HIS A 66 -0.25 -4.57 -0.93
CA HIS A 66 -1.06 -3.43 -1.36
C HIS A 66 -2.54 -3.71 -1.11
N GLY A 67 -3.21 -2.77 -0.46
CA GLY A 67 -4.62 -2.87 -0.13
C GLY A 67 -5.45 -1.77 -0.75
N LYS A 68 -5.05 -0.53 -0.48
CA LYS A 68 -5.85 0.66 -0.80
C LYS A 68 -4.99 1.78 -1.38
N PRO A 69 -5.52 2.54 -2.35
CA PRO A 69 -4.91 3.79 -2.71
C PRO A 69 -5.14 4.84 -1.61
N GLY A 70 -4.17 5.72 -1.38
CA GLY A 70 -4.36 6.86 -0.46
C GLY A 70 -5.16 7.99 -1.09
N GLU A 71 -5.35 7.97 -2.41
CA GLU A 71 -6.27 8.84 -3.13
C GLU A 71 -6.95 8.03 -4.24
N TYR A 72 -8.29 7.96 -4.22
CA TYR A 72 -9.04 7.19 -5.21
C TYR A 72 -9.04 7.92 -6.57
N ARG A 73 -8.15 7.50 -7.47
CA ARG A 73 -8.02 8.04 -8.83
C ARG A 73 -8.67 7.11 -9.88
N ASP A 74 -9.94 6.77 -9.67
CA ASP A 74 -10.65 5.70 -10.40
C ASP A 74 -10.63 5.84 -11.95
N ASN A 75 -10.46 7.07 -12.45
CA ASN A 75 -10.54 7.40 -13.88
C ASN A 75 -9.26 7.99 -14.49
N GLN A 76 -8.09 7.87 -13.84
CA GLN A 76 -6.86 8.50 -14.36
C GLN A 76 -5.97 7.58 -15.17
N TYR A 77 -6.07 6.25 -14.99
CA TYR A 77 -5.24 5.33 -15.76
C TYR A 77 -5.90 4.95 -17.09
N ASP A 78 -5.25 5.31 -18.19
CA ASP A 78 -5.65 4.92 -19.53
C ASP A 78 -5.19 3.48 -19.82
N TYR A 79 -6.10 2.53 -19.67
CA TYR A 79 -5.81 1.10 -19.91
C TYR A 79 -5.63 0.76 -21.40
N GLU A 80 -6.04 1.63 -22.32
CA GLU A 80 -5.83 1.39 -23.75
C GLU A 80 -4.41 1.79 -24.16
N ASN A 81 -3.93 2.92 -23.64
CA ASN A 81 -2.59 3.45 -23.97
C ASN A 81 -1.50 3.07 -22.97
N CYS A 82 -1.86 2.49 -21.82
CA CYS A 82 -0.94 2.01 -20.78
C CYS A 82 0.21 2.99 -20.48
N PRO A 83 -0.09 4.23 -20.04
CA PRO A 83 0.93 5.23 -19.78
C PRO A 83 1.86 4.76 -18.65
N THR A 84 3.06 5.36 -18.59
CA THR A 84 3.99 5.17 -17.48
C THR A 84 3.34 5.62 -16.18
N LEU A 85 3.39 4.78 -15.14
CA LEU A 85 2.99 5.16 -13.79
C LEU A 85 4.00 6.14 -13.20
N ASP A 86 3.49 7.26 -12.69
CA ASP A 86 4.27 8.29 -12.01
C ASP A 86 3.81 8.46 -10.55
N GLU A 87 4.38 9.44 -9.85
CA GLU A 87 4.09 9.73 -8.44
C GLU A 87 2.65 10.16 -8.18
N SER A 88 1.87 10.52 -9.21
CA SER A 88 0.45 10.85 -9.04
C SER A 88 -0.38 9.64 -8.61
N TYR A 89 0.12 8.42 -8.78
CA TYR A 89 -0.54 7.19 -8.33
C TYR A 89 -0.16 6.78 -6.90
N SER A 90 0.40 7.72 -6.14
CA SER A 90 0.85 7.60 -4.75
C SER A 90 0.27 8.75 -3.91
N HIS A 91 0.25 8.68 -2.58
CA HIS A 91 0.69 7.62 -1.67
C HIS A 91 -0.39 6.55 -1.51
N ASN A 92 0.03 5.34 -1.12
CA ASN A 92 -0.85 4.18 -0.98
C ASN A 92 -0.73 3.57 0.41
N TRP A 93 -1.72 2.75 0.77
CA TRP A 93 -1.80 2.05 2.04
C TRP A 93 -1.81 0.54 1.83
N GLY A 94 -1.15 -0.16 2.73
CA GLY A 94 -0.96 -1.60 2.66
C GLY A 94 -0.97 -2.23 4.04
N ILE A 95 -1.12 -3.55 4.01
CA ILE A 95 -1.01 -4.40 5.19
C ILE A 95 0.46 -4.76 5.35
N PRO A 96 1.14 -4.30 6.42
CA PRO A 96 2.53 -4.66 6.70
C PRO A 96 2.79 -6.18 6.63
N ILE A 97 3.93 -6.59 6.09
CA ILE A 97 4.28 -8.01 6.00
C ILE A 97 4.57 -8.63 7.38
N ASP A 98 4.95 -7.82 8.37
CA ASP A 98 5.20 -8.28 9.74
C ASP A 98 3.94 -8.86 10.40
N ILE A 99 2.74 -8.38 10.04
CA ILE A 99 1.46 -8.98 10.46
C ILE A 99 1.40 -10.45 10.04
N TYR A 100 1.79 -10.76 8.80
CA TYR A 100 1.86 -12.14 8.33
C TYR A 100 2.95 -12.92 9.09
N LEU A 101 4.16 -12.36 9.22
CA LEU A 101 5.29 -13.03 9.87
C LEU A 101 4.99 -13.38 11.34
N GLN A 102 4.22 -12.55 12.03
CA GLN A 102 3.78 -12.76 13.42
C GLN A 102 2.56 -13.69 13.55
N SER A 103 1.88 -14.00 12.44
CA SER A 103 0.71 -14.88 12.45
C SER A 103 1.10 -16.36 12.63
N GLN A 104 0.15 -17.20 13.05
CA GLN A 104 0.38 -18.65 13.08
C GLN A 104 0.55 -19.24 11.67
N LEU A 105 0.04 -18.56 10.64
CA LEU A 105 0.10 -19.03 9.25
C LEU A 105 1.54 -19.08 8.73
N SER A 106 2.40 -18.13 9.14
CA SER A 106 3.81 -18.08 8.72
C SER A 106 4.59 -19.33 9.13
N ASN A 107 4.16 -20.03 10.19
CA ASN A 107 4.78 -21.26 10.66
C ASN A 107 4.24 -22.53 9.98
N THR A 108 3.17 -22.42 9.20
CA THR A 108 2.43 -23.58 8.64
C THR A 108 2.51 -23.69 7.13
N ILE A 109 2.88 -22.61 6.44
CA ILE A 109 3.12 -22.63 5.01
C ILE A 109 4.56 -23.17 4.80
N PRO A 110 4.72 -24.30 4.08
CA PRO A 110 6.01 -24.97 3.91
C PRO A 110 7.03 -24.18 3.09
#